data_AF-A0A447MV72-F1
#
_entry.id   AF-A0A447MV72-F1
#
_cell.length_a   1.000
_cell.length_b   1.000
_cell.length_c   1.000
_cell.angle_alpha   90.00
_cell.angle_beta   90.00
_cell.angle_gamma   90.00
#
_symmetry.space_group_name_H-M   'P 1'
#
loop_
_entity.id
_entity.type
_entity.pdbx_description
1 polymer ?
#
loop_
_entity_poly.entity_id
_entity_poly.type
_entity_poly.pdbx_seq_one_letter_code
_entity_poly.pdbx_strand_id
1 'polypeptide(L)'
;MPPYGDLLTKAPNFQRLAAHAATFDNSYVGSMPCMPARRELHTGRYNFLHREWGPLEPFDDSMPELLKKAGIYTHLISDHLHYWEDGGGNYHNRYSSWDVVRGQEGDHWKASVWRAAHSGSTARSTKTNGGGVSGLWRHDWANREYIQQEADFPQTKVFCRRVRFYP
;
A
#
# COMPACT_ATOMS: atom_id res chain seq x y z
N MET A 1 -14.07 -2.12 -13.23
CA MET A 1 -12.96 -2.45 -14.14
C MET A 1 -13.49 -3.20 -15.35
N PRO A 2 -13.03 -2.90 -16.59
CA PRO A 2 -13.63 -3.45 -17.81
C PRO A 2 -13.74 -4.98 -17.92
N PRO A 3 -12.77 -5.79 -17.43
CA PRO A 3 -12.93 -7.25 -17.40
C PRO A 3 -14.12 -7.75 -16.57
N TYR A 4 -14.65 -6.91 -15.68
CA TYR A 4 -15.81 -7.20 -14.82
C TYR A 4 -17.08 -6.46 -15.28
N GLY A 5 -17.17 -6.07 -16.57
CA GLY A 5 -18.37 -5.47 -17.16
C GLY A 5 -18.53 -3.96 -16.99
N ASP A 6 -17.53 -3.26 -16.45
CA ASP A 6 -17.54 -1.80 -16.33
C ASP A 6 -17.22 -1.11 -17.66
N LEU A 7 -18.23 -0.43 -18.23
CA LEU A 7 -18.16 0.23 -19.54
C LEU A 7 -17.60 1.66 -19.49
N LEU A 8 -17.43 2.25 -18.30
CA LEU A 8 -17.04 3.66 -18.15
C LEU A 8 -15.53 3.82 -17.95
N THR A 9 -14.91 2.91 -17.19
CA THR A 9 -13.49 3.03 -16.86
C THR A 9 -12.59 2.69 -18.05
N LYS A 10 -11.71 3.62 -18.44
CA LYS A 10 -10.69 3.38 -19.48
C LYS A 10 -9.48 2.64 -18.91
N ALA A 11 -9.45 1.32 -19.05
CA ALA A 11 -8.36 0.47 -18.54
C ALA A 11 -7.92 -0.63 -19.53
N PRO A 12 -7.37 -0.26 -20.71
CA PRO A 12 -7.05 -1.20 -21.78
C PRO A 12 -5.96 -2.23 -21.38
N ASN A 13 -5.03 -1.84 -20.51
CA ASN A 13 -3.99 -2.75 -20.01
C ASN A 13 -4.57 -3.90 -19.17
N PHE A 14 -5.65 -3.67 -18.43
CA PHE A 14 -6.33 -4.73 -17.68
C PHE A 14 -7.15 -5.66 -18.58
N GLN A 15 -7.74 -5.14 -19.66
CA GLN A 15 -8.39 -5.97 -20.68
C GLN A 15 -7.37 -6.88 -21.37
N ARG A 16 -6.21 -6.33 -21.74
CA ARG A 16 -5.10 -7.11 -22.31
C ARG A 16 -4.60 -8.18 -21.34
N LEU A 17 -4.49 -7.87 -20.04
CA LEU A 17 -4.11 -8.87 -19.03
C LEU A 17 -5.15 -10.01 -18.95
N ALA A 18 -6.44 -9.67 -18.93
CA ALA A 18 -7.53 -10.66 -18.86
C ALA A 18 -7.55 -11.61 -20.07
N ALA A 19 -7.15 -11.16 -21.26
CA ALA A 19 -7.02 -12.01 -22.45
C ALA A 19 -5.92 -13.09 -22.33
N HIS A 20 -5.00 -12.95 -21.37
CA HIS A 20 -3.86 -13.86 -21.16
C HIS A 20 -3.85 -14.48 -19.75
N ALA A 21 -4.90 -14.30 -18.95
CA ALA A 21 -4.97 -14.77 -17.58
C ALA A 21 -6.37 -15.29 -17.24
N ALA A 22 -6.46 -16.16 -16.23
CA ALA A 22 -7.75 -16.53 -15.67
C ALA A 22 -8.35 -15.35 -14.90
N THR A 23 -9.62 -15.04 -15.16
CA THR A 23 -10.38 -14.03 -14.42
C THR A 23 -11.34 -14.74 -13.48
N PHE A 24 -11.31 -14.36 -12.21
CA PHE A 24 -12.20 -14.91 -11.17
C PHE A 24 -13.30 -13.90 -10.87
N ASP A 25 -14.56 -14.26 -11.15
CA ASP A 25 -15.74 -13.43 -10.88
C ASP A 25 -16.11 -13.38 -9.39
N ASN A 26 -15.67 -14.38 -8.63
CA ASN A 26 -15.94 -14.54 -7.21
C ASN A 26 -14.62 -14.65 -6.42
N SER A 27 -13.99 -13.51 -6.15
CA SER A 27 -12.77 -13.41 -5.34
C SER A 27 -13.03 -12.52 -4.13
N TYR A 28 -12.94 -13.10 -2.93
CA TYR A 28 -13.25 -12.44 -1.67
C TYR A 28 -12.02 -12.36 -0.77
N VAL A 29 -11.84 -11.22 -0.11
CA VAL A 29 -10.83 -11.06 0.94
C VAL A 29 -11.31 -11.67 2.24
N GLY A 30 -10.38 -12.23 3.03
CA GLY A 30 -10.69 -12.79 4.34
C GLY A 30 -10.80 -11.76 5.45
N SER A 31 -10.08 -10.64 5.30
CA SER A 31 -10.03 -9.57 6.28
C SER A 31 -9.87 -8.19 5.62
N MET A 32 -10.27 -7.17 6.38
CA MET A 32 -10.05 -5.76 6.11
C MET A 32 -9.78 -5.07 7.46
N PRO A 33 -9.02 -3.96 7.53
CA PRO A 33 -8.46 -3.18 6.44
C PRO A 33 -7.10 -3.72 5.94
N CYS A 34 -6.28 -2.87 5.31
CA CYS A 34 -5.05 -3.19 4.57
C CYS A 34 -4.10 -4.20 5.25
N MET A 35 -3.72 -4.01 6.51
CA MET A 35 -2.68 -4.84 7.15
C MET A 35 -3.15 -6.26 7.48
N PRO A 36 -4.36 -6.47 8.04
CA PRO A 36 -4.95 -7.81 8.10
C PRO A 36 -4.95 -8.52 6.75
N ALA A 37 -5.48 -7.87 5.70
CA ALA A 37 -5.55 -8.46 4.36
C ALA A 37 -4.16 -8.86 3.83
N ARG A 38 -3.15 -8.01 4.06
CA ARG A 38 -1.76 -8.29 3.68
C ARG A 38 -1.15 -9.43 4.49
N ARG A 39 -1.48 -9.57 5.77
CA ARG A 39 -1.04 -10.72 6.57
C ARG A 39 -1.60 -12.03 6.04
N GLU A 40 -2.85 -12.03 5.58
CA GLU A 40 -3.45 -13.21 4.93
C GLU A 40 -2.74 -13.54 3.61
N LEU A 41 -2.37 -12.54 2.81
CA LEU A 41 -1.56 -12.76 1.60
C LEU A 41 -0.17 -13.36 1.90
N HIS A 42 0.43 -12.98 3.02
CA HIS A 42 1.71 -13.56 3.44
C HIS A 42 1.55 -14.98 3.98
N THR A 43 0.53 -15.24 4.80
CA THR A 43 0.41 -16.46 5.61
C THR A 43 -0.49 -17.54 5.00
N GLY A 44 -1.36 -17.17 4.04
CA GLY A 44 -2.39 -18.05 3.51
C GLY A 44 -3.46 -18.45 4.53
N ARG A 45 -3.56 -17.74 5.67
CA ARG A 45 -4.47 -18.05 6.78
C ARG A 45 -5.41 -16.87 7.02
N TYR A 46 -6.67 -17.15 7.32
CA TYR A 46 -7.63 -16.13 7.75
C TYR A 46 -7.24 -15.58 9.12
N ASN A 47 -7.19 -14.25 9.23
CA ASN A 47 -6.71 -13.58 10.45
C ASN A 47 -7.80 -12.81 11.19
N PHE A 48 -8.94 -12.50 10.54
CA PHE A 48 -9.95 -11.57 11.06
C PHE A 48 -10.43 -11.84 12.50
N LEU A 49 -10.48 -13.12 12.94
CA LEU A 49 -10.88 -13.49 14.29
C LEU A 49 -9.71 -13.68 15.26
N HIS A 50 -8.48 -13.75 14.76
CA HIS A 50 -7.30 -14.14 15.54
C HIS A 50 -6.37 -12.97 15.84
N ARG A 51 -6.41 -11.91 15.01
CA ARG A 51 -5.57 -10.75 15.18
C ARG A 51 -6.21 -9.54 14.50
N GLU A 52 -6.13 -8.43 15.20
CA GLU A 52 -6.48 -7.13 14.64
C GLU A 52 -5.36 -6.63 13.71
N TRP A 53 -5.46 -5.36 13.32
CA TRP A 53 -4.42 -4.65 12.58
C TRP A 53 -3.09 -4.69 13.36
N GLY A 54 -2.00 -5.07 12.69
CA GLY A 54 -0.74 -5.32 13.38
C GLY A 54 0.43 -5.63 12.44
N PRO A 55 1.65 -5.81 12.98
CA PRO A 55 2.81 -6.17 12.20
C PRO A 55 2.78 -7.66 11.84
N LEU A 56 3.65 -8.05 10.90
CA LEU A 56 3.92 -9.46 10.66
C LEU A 56 4.82 -10.01 11.78
N GLU A 57 4.42 -11.12 12.40
CA GLU A 57 5.13 -11.67 13.55
C GLU A 57 6.40 -12.43 13.13
N PRO A 58 7.46 -12.49 13.97
CA PRO A 58 8.68 -13.23 13.67
C PRO A 58 8.44 -14.69 13.27
N PHE A 59 7.43 -15.33 13.87
CA PHE A 59 7.07 -16.74 13.68
C PHE A 59 6.03 -16.98 12.58
N ASP A 60 5.52 -15.93 11.93
CA ASP A 60 4.58 -16.10 10.82
C ASP A 60 5.28 -16.70 9.59
N ASP A 61 4.66 -17.74 9.01
CA ASP A 61 5.07 -18.27 7.72
C ASP A 61 4.76 -17.25 6.63
N SER A 62 5.79 -16.62 6.06
CA SER A 62 5.63 -15.58 5.04
C SER A 62 5.94 -16.13 3.66
N MET A 63 4.98 -16.10 2.73
CA MET A 63 5.16 -16.56 1.34
C MET A 63 6.42 -15.98 0.68
N PRO A 64 6.71 -14.66 0.73
CA PRO A 64 7.96 -14.12 0.21
C PRO A 64 9.23 -14.69 0.85
N GLU A 65 9.19 -15.04 2.14
CA GLU A 65 10.32 -15.61 2.87
C GLU A 65 10.52 -17.08 2.51
N LEU A 66 9.43 -17.84 2.37
CA LEU A 66 9.46 -19.23 1.92
C LEU A 66 10.04 -19.33 0.50
N LEU A 67 9.62 -18.44 -0.42
CA LEU A 67 10.19 -18.35 -1.76
C LEU A 67 11.69 -18.04 -1.71
N LYS A 68 12.10 -17.06 -0.90
CA LYS A 68 13.52 -16.71 -0.70
C LYS A 68 14.34 -17.92 -0.21
N LYS A 69 13.83 -18.66 0.79
CA LYS A 69 14.48 -19.87 1.31
C LYS A 69 14.56 -20.99 0.27
N ALA A 70 13.61 -21.05 -0.66
CA ALA A 70 13.63 -21.98 -1.80
C ALA A 70 14.51 -21.52 -2.98
N GLY A 71 15.29 -20.43 -2.83
CA GLY A 71 16.17 -19.90 -3.87
C GLY A 71 15.46 -19.02 -4.91
N ILE A 72 14.19 -18.66 -4.68
CA ILE A 72 13.44 -17.77 -5.57
C ILE A 72 13.56 -16.34 -5.05
N TYR A 73 14.13 -15.47 -5.89
CA TYR A 73 14.32 -14.07 -5.54
C TYR A 73 12.99 -13.29 -5.57
N THR A 74 12.75 -12.51 -4.51
CA THR A 74 11.54 -11.69 -4.34
C THR A 74 11.93 -10.24 -4.04
N HIS A 75 11.33 -9.28 -4.73
CA HIS A 75 11.57 -7.85 -4.51
C HIS A 75 10.27 -7.09 -4.26
N LEU A 76 10.25 -6.24 -3.23
CA LEU A 76 9.12 -5.39 -2.90
C LEU A 76 9.43 -3.94 -3.27
N ILE A 77 8.52 -3.28 -3.99
CA ILE A 77 8.51 -1.83 -4.17
C ILE A 77 7.16 -1.32 -3.68
N SER A 78 7.14 -0.42 -2.70
CA SER A 78 5.88 0.02 -2.10
C SER A 78 5.88 1.48 -1.64
N ASP A 79 4.74 2.14 -1.75
CA ASP A 79 4.44 3.42 -1.12
C ASP A 79 3.54 3.27 0.13
N HIS A 80 3.33 2.04 0.60
CA HIS A 80 2.38 1.77 1.67
C HIS A 80 2.98 2.00 3.05
N LEU A 81 2.73 3.18 3.63
CA LEU A 81 3.39 3.64 4.86
C LEU A 81 3.30 2.67 6.04
N HIS A 82 2.21 1.93 6.14
CA HIS A 82 1.98 1.00 7.23
C HIS A 82 3.05 -0.10 7.31
N TYR A 83 3.80 -0.35 6.24
CA TYR A 83 4.94 -1.28 6.27
C TYR A 83 6.14 -0.79 7.07
N TRP A 84 6.22 0.51 7.39
CA TRP A 84 7.30 1.09 8.19
C TRP A 84 6.78 1.99 9.33
N GLU A 85 5.48 1.96 9.60
CA GLU A 85 4.92 2.61 10.77
C GLU A 85 4.92 1.67 11.98
N ASP A 86 4.95 2.27 13.16
CA ASP A 86 4.85 1.55 14.42
C ASP A 86 3.52 0.79 14.50
N GLY A 87 3.62 -0.51 14.76
CA GLY A 87 2.47 -1.41 14.82
C GLY A 87 2.06 -2.02 13.48
N GLY A 88 2.60 -1.58 12.33
CA GLY A 88 2.32 -2.20 11.03
C GLY A 88 3.51 -2.93 10.39
N GLY A 89 4.74 -2.70 10.86
CA GLY A 89 5.96 -3.13 10.17
C GLY A 89 6.22 -4.64 10.01
N ASN A 90 7.49 -4.98 9.73
CA ASN A 90 8.04 -6.35 9.54
C ASN A 90 7.66 -7.11 8.26
N TYR A 91 6.80 -6.57 7.40
CA TYR A 91 6.45 -7.21 6.11
C TYR A 91 7.58 -7.13 5.08
N HIS A 92 8.19 -5.94 4.92
CA HIS A 92 9.18 -5.66 3.89
C HIS A 92 10.47 -6.50 4.05
N ASN A 93 10.85 -6.81 5.29
CA ASN A 93 12.04 -7.62 5.60
C ASN A 93 11.94 -9.09 5.18
N ARG A 94 10.74 -9.56 4.79
CA ARG A 94 10.53 -10.95 4.32
C ARG A 94 10.93 -11.17 2.86
N TYR A 95 11.06 -10.09 2.10
CA TYR A 95 11.50 -10.15 0.72
C TYR A 95 13.03 -10.30 0.64
N SER A 96 13.55 -10.65 -0.54
CA SER A 96 14.99 -10.76 -0.76
C SER A 96 15.67 -9.38 -0.75
N SER A 97 15.00 -8.39 -1.33
CA SER A 97 15.31 -6.97 -1.16
C SER A 97 14.02 -6.15 -1.27
N TRP A 98 14.07 -4.89 -0.88
CA TRP A 98 12.91 -4.02 -0.89
C TRP A 98 13.29 -2.56 -1.11
N ASP A 99 12.35 -1.79 -1.64
CA ASP A 99 12.45 -0.36 -1.86
C ASP A 99 11.12 0.30 -1.48
N VAL A 100 11.20 1.51 -0.92
CA VAL A 100 10.02 2.28 -0.51
C VAL A 100 10.00 3.65 -1.15
N VAL A 101 8.79 4.09 -1.48
CA VAL A 101 8.52 5.45 -1.93
C VAL A 101 7.75 6.17 -0.83
N ARG A 102 8.35 7.21 -0.27
CA ARG A 102 7.79 7.98 0.85
C ARG A 102 6.76 9.01 0.37
N GLY A 103 5.89 9.44 1.28
CA GLY A 103 4.99 10.59 1.10
C GLY A 103 3.51 10.29 0.87
N GLN A 104 3.11 9.02 0.93
CA GLN A 104 1.70 8.62 0.83
C GLN A 104 0.98 8.80 2.17
N GLU A 105 -0.30 9.21 2.12
CA GLU A 105 -1.12 9.56 3.30
C GLU A 105 -0.30 10.39 4.32
N GLY A 106 -0.39 10.08 5.62
CA GLY A 106 0.33 10.81 6.67
C GLY A 106 1.72 10.28 7.01
N ASP A 107 2.43 9.70 6.04
CA ASP A 107 3.82 9.30 6.22
C ASP A 107 4.66 10.47 6.79
N HIS A 108 5.42 10.24 7.85
CA HIS A 108 6.29 11.23 8.47
C HIS A 108 7.54 11.47 7.59
N TRP A 109 7.34 11.98 6.37
CA TRP A 109 8.38 12.19 5.37
C TRP A 109 8.89 13.63 5.34
N LYS A 110 8.00 14.61 5.17
CA LYS A 110 8.35 16.03 5.13
C LYS A 110 8.03 16.69 6.46
N ALA A 111 9.02 17.41 6.99
CA ALA A 111 8.83 18.23 8.18
C ALA A 111 8.15 19.55 7.81
N SER A 112 7.19 19.97 8.62
CA SER A 112 6.63 21.32 8.56
C SER A 112 6.62 21.90 9.97
N VAL A 113 7.44 22.94 10.17
CA VAL A 113 7.58 23.65 11.45
C VAL A 113 6.59 24.81 11.58
N TRP A 114 5.97 25.21 10.47
CA TRP A 114 5.01 26.30 10.43
C TRP A 114 3.58 25.74 10.47
N ARG A 115 2.72 26.33 11.32
CA ARG A 115 1.27 26.13 11.16
C ARG A 115 0.85 26.90 9.91
N ALA A 116 0.93 26.26 8.74
CA ALA A 116 0.38 26.82 7.52
C ALA A 116 -1.04 27.32 7.82
N ALA A 117 -1.27 28.62 7.59
CA ALA A 117 -2.57 29.23 7.77
C ALA A 117 -3.55 28.43 6.92
N HIS A 118 -4.62 27.92 7.55
CA HIS A 118 -5.60 27.03 6.94
C HIS A 118 -6.18 27.68 5.68
N SER A 119 -5.63 27.39 4.50
CA SER A 119 -6.20 27.85 3.23
C SER A 119 -7.34 26.92 2.85
N GLY A 120 -8.41 26.96 3.65
CA GLY A 120 -9.83 26.76 3.31
C GLY A 120 -10.34 25.54 2.50
N SER A 121 -9.52 24.68 1.89
CA SER A 121 -10.04 23.79 0.83
C SER A 121 -9.50 22.36 0.75
N THR A 122 -8.56 21.93 1.59
CA THR A 122 -8.18 20.50 1.65
C THR A 122 -8.94 19.78 2.75
N ALA A 123 -9.74 18.79 2.35
CA ALA A 123 -10.49 17.92 3.26
C ALA A 123 -9.56 17.41 4.37
N ARG A 124 -9.91 17.75 5.62
CA ARG A 124 -9.22 17.22 6.79
C ARG A 124 -9.48 15.72 6.82
N SER A 125 -8.41 14.92 6.66
CA SER A 125 -8.49 13.47 6.85
C SER A 125 -9.14 13.22 8.21
N THR A 126 -10.27 12.55 8.22
CA THR A 126 -11.02 12.23 9.43
C THR A 126 -10.46 10.97 10.06
N LYS A 127 -10.66 10.82 11.37
CA LYS A 127 -10.39 9.53 12.01
C LYS A 127 -11.30 8.46 11.40
N THR A 128 -10.81 7.22 11.40
CA THR A 128 -11.57 6.05 10.93
C THR A 128 -12.89 5.83 11.66
N ASN A 129 -13.05 6.33 12.88
CA ASN A 129 -14.30 6.31 13.66
C ASN A 129 -15.26 7.46 13.32
N GLY A 130 -14.98 8.27 12.29
CA GLY A 130 -15.79 9.42 11.88
C GLY A 130 -15.72 10.63 12.82
N GLY A 131 -15.00 10.53 13.96
CA GLY A 131 -14.89 11.57 14.96
C GLY A 131 -13.62 12.41 14.82
N GLY A 132 -13.75 13.65 14.37
CA GLY A 132 -12.65 14.62 14.37
C GLY A 132 -11.55 14.36 13.32
N VAL A 133 -10.44 15.08 13.47
CA VAL A 133 -9.33 15.09 12.50
C VAL A 133 -8.31 14.02 12.86
N SER A 134 -7.82 13.30 11.85
CA SER A 134 -6.73 12.34 11.98
C SER A 134 -5.45 13.04 12.43
N GLY A 135 -4.71 12.43 13.36
CA GLY A 135 -3.39 12.95 13.78
C GLY A 135 -2.39 13.01 12.62
N LEU A 136 -2.59 12.15 11.62
CA LEU A 136 -1.78 12.03 10.42
C LEU A 136 -2.02 13.15 9.40
N TRP A 137 -3.13 13.91 9.53
CA TRP A 137 -3.52 14.89 8.52
C TRP A 137 -2.46 15.97 8.26
N ARG A 138 -1.73 16.41 9.30
CA ARG A 138 -0.69 17.44 9.11
C ARG A 138 0.47 16.93 8.26
N HIS A 139 0.85 15.67 8.43
CA HIS A 139 1.91 15.06 7.64
C HIS A 139 1.45 14.83 6.20
N ASP A 140 0.21 14.38 5.99
CA ASP A 140 -0.39 14.26 4.66
C ASP A 140 -0.37 15.61 3.92
N TRP A 141 -0.74 16.69 4.63
CA TRP A 141 -0.71 18.01 4.02
C TRP A 141 0.72 18.48 3.70
N ALA A 142 1.66 18.35 4.66
CA ALA A 142 3.06 18.71 4.44
C ALA A 142 3.68 17.93 3.27
N ASN A 143 3.33 16.64 3.12
CA ASN A 143 3.80 15.83 1.99
C ASN A 143 3.23 16.31 0.66
N ARG A 144 1.95 16.69 0.62
CA ARG A 144 1.27 17.17 -0.59
C ARG A 144 1.87 18.47 -1.14
N GLU A 145 2.50 19.30 -0.32
CA GLU A 145 3.23 20.48 -0.80
C GLU A 145 4.40 20.09 -1.74
N TYR A 146 4.88 18.85 -1.68
CA TYR A 146 5.95 18.32 -2.53
C TYR A 146 5.46 17.38 -3.63
N ILE A 147 4.15 17.20 -3.78
CA ILE A 147 3.52 16.37 -4.82
C ILE A 147 2.72 17.31 -5.72
N GLN A 148 3.38 17.85 -6.75
CA GLN A 148 2.82 18.91 -7.59
C GLN A 148 2.38 18.41 -8.97
N GLN A 149 3.04 17.36 -9.47
CA GLN A 149 2.77 16.76 -10.77
C GLN A 149 2.66 15.24 -10.68
N GLU A 150 2.12 14.61 -11.71
CA GLU A 150 1.90 13.15 -11.77
C GLU A 150 3.16 12.35 -11.44
N ALA A 151 4.33 12.79 -11.93
CA ALA A 151 5.61 12.13 -11.68
C ALA A 151 6.05 12.17 -10.20
N ASP A 152 5.48 13.08 -9.40
CA ASP A 152 5.81 13.19 -7.98
C ASP A 152 5.03 12.20 -7.12
N PHE A 153 3.89 11.71 -7.61
CA PHE A 153 3.02 10.81 -6.85
C PHE A 153 3.74 9.52 -6.49
N PRO A 154 3.63 9.06 -5.22
CA PRO A 154 4.27 7.83 -4.77
C PRO A 154 3.92 6.62 -5.64
N GLN A 155 2.66 6.48 -6.02
CA GLN A 155 2.19 5.40 -6.90
C GLN A 155 2.88 5.41 -8.28
N THR A 156 3.05 6.58 -8.91
CA THR A 156 3.76 6.74 -10.19
C THR A 156 5.22 6.31 -10.04
N LYS A 157 5.88 6.79 -8.99
CA LYS A 157 7.28 6.43 -8.68
C LYS A 157 7.45 4.93 -8.44
N VAL A 158 6.54 4.29 -7.70
CA VAL A 158 6.53 2.83 -7.49
C VAL A 158 6.48 2.10 -8.84
N PHE A 159 5.56 2.49 -9.71
CA PHE A 159 5.41 1.86 -11.02
C PHE A 159 6.66 2.06 -11.90
N CYS A 160 7.20 3.28 -11.96
CA CYS A 160 8.42 3.57 -12.70
C CYS A 160 9.63 2.77 -12.19
N ARG A 161 9.79 2.62 -10.87
CA ARG A 161 10.87 1.82 -10.27
C ARG A 161 10.71 0.33 -10.62
N ARG A 162 9.49 -0.20 -10.59
CA ARG A 162 9.20 -1.58 -11.03
C ARG A 162 9.61 -1.84 -12.48
N VAL A 163 9.30 -0.90 -13.39
CA VAL A 163 9.67 -1.03 -14.80
C VAL A 163 11.20 -1.02 -14.98
N ARG A 164 11.95 -0.29 -14.15
CA ARG A 164 13.43 -0.26 -14.20
C ARG A 164 14.09 -1.50 -13.58
N PHE A 165 13.39 -2.21 -12.70
CA PHE A 165 13.94 -3.35 -11.97
C PHE A 165 14.13 -4.59 -12.87
N TYR A 166 13.28 -4.76 -13.89
CA TYR A 166 13.39 -5.80 -14.91
C TYR A 166 13.69 -5.18 -16.28
N PRO A 167 14.97 -5.04 -16.67
CA PRO A 167 15.34 -4.70 -18.05
C PRO A 167 15.09 -5.85 -19.04
#